data_AF-A0A6B3NIJ5-F1
#
_entry.id   AF-A0A6B3NIJ5-F1
#
_cell.length_a   1.000
_cell.length_b   1.000
_cell.length_c   1.000
_cell.angle_alpha   90.00
_cell.angle_beta   90.00
_cell.angle_gamma   90.00
#
_symmetry.space_group_name_H-M   'P 1'
#
loop_
_entity.id
_entity.type
_entity.pdbx_description
1 polymer ?
#
loop_
_entity_poly.entity_id
_entity_poly.type
_entity_poly.pdbx_seq_one_letter_code
_entity_poly.pdbx_strand_id
1 'polypeptide(L)' 'HWIAESDRIDILNKATEVINYWQEEGRNRPMSEAQAKFPEVGFTGSS' A
#
# COMPACT_ATOMS: atom_id res chain seq x y z
N HIS A 1 -11.08 23.23 -1.56
CA HIS A 1 -10.34 21.96 -1.58
C HIS A 1 -11.34 20.83 -1.32
N TRP A 2 -11.35 19.79 -2.17
CA TRP A 2 -12.36 18.73 -2.12
C TRP A 2 -11.96 17.53 -1.22
N ILE A 3 -10.67 17.42 -0.88
CA ILE A 3 -10.13 16.43 0.05
C ILE A 3 -9.72 17.18 1.33
N ALA A 4 -10.08 16.64 2.49
CA ALA A 4 -9.59 17.15 3.76
C ALA A 4 -8.08 16.89 3.90
N GLU A 5 -7.38 17.76 4.63
CA GLU A 5 -5.93 17.60 4.83
C GLU A 5 -5.59 16.30 5.56
N SER A 6 -6.42 15.90 6.54
CA SER A 6 -6.31 14.61 7.23
C SER A 6 -6.32 13.45 6.25
N ASP A 7 -7.32 13.40 5.36
CA ASP A 7 -7.51 12.27 4.46
C ASP A 7 -6.35 12.16 3.46
N ARG A 8 -5.81 13.31 3.05
CA ARG A 8 -4.60 13.37 2.21
C ARG A 8 -3.41 12.78 2.94
N ILE A 9 -3.18 13.18 4.20
CA ILE A 9 -2.06 12.70 5.01
C ILE A 9 -2.18 11.18 5.22
N ASP A 10 -3.38 10.69 5.54
CA ASP A 10 -3.64 9.28 5.81
C ASP A 10 -3.37 8.41 4.57
N ILE A 11 -3.84 8.83 3.39
CA ILE A 11 -3.58 8.12 2.12
C ILE A 11 -2.08 8.10 1.80
N LEU A 12 -1.38 9.22 2.01
CA LEU A 12 0.06 9.31 1.72
C LEU A 12 0.88 8.43 2.65
N ASN A 13 0.57 8.42 3.95
CA ASN A 13 1.24 7.55 4.92
C ASN A 13 1.05 6.08 4.55
N LYS A 14 -0.18 5.68 4.19
CA LYS A 14 -0.47 4.31 3.75
C LYS A 14 0.31 3.93 2.48
N ALA A 15 0.38 4.84 1.50
CA ALA A 15 1.19 4.62 0.30
C ALA A 15 2.68 4.46 0.63
N THR A 16 3.21 5.26 1.57
CA THR A 16 4.60 5.13 2.05
C THR A 16 4.85 3.77 2.70
N GLU A 17 3.93 3.26 3.52
CA GLU A 17 4.05 1.92 4.10
C GLU A 17 4.12 0.81 3.03
N VAL A 18 3.27 0.89 2.01
CA VAL A 18 3.26 -0.07 0.90
C VAL A 18 4.56 -0.02 0.10
N ILE A 19 5.10 1.17 -0.16
CA ILE A 19 6.38 1.35 -0.85
C ILE A 19 7.52 0.73 -0.03
N ASN A 20 7.59 1.03 1.27
CA ASN A 20 8.63 0.52 2.15
C ASN A 20 8.58 -1.01 2.22
N TYR A 21 7.39 -1.58 2.37
CA TYR A 21 7.18 -3.02 2.34
C TYR A 21 7.76 -3.66 1.06
N TRP A 22 7.56 -3.03 -0.10
CA TRP A 22 8.06 -3.57 -1.35
C TRP A 22 9.56 -3.38 -1.57
N GLN A 23 10.14 -2.31 -1.03
CA GLN A 23 11.59 -2.10 -1.05
C GLN A 23 12.34 -3.07 -0.15
N GLU A 24 11.80 -3.34 1.05
CA GLU A 24 12.45 -4.19 2.05
C GLU A 24 12.18 -5.68 1.83
N GLU A 25 10.94 -6.05 1.49
CA GLU A 25 10.46 -7.43 1.49
C GLU A 25 10.15 -7.98 0.07
N GLY A 26 10.01 -7.12 -0.95
CA GLY A 26 9.25 -7.43 -2.18
C GLY A 26 9.82 -8.46 -3.16
N ARG A 27 11.09 -8.88 -3.05
CA ARG A 27 11.69 -9.76 -4.08
C ARG A 27 11.21 -11.21 -4.07
N ASN A 28 10.69 -11.72 -2.95
CA ASN A 28 10.33 -13.14 -2.79
C ASN A 28 9.01 -13.36 -2.03
N ARG A 29 8.22 -12.31 -1.81
CA ARG A 29 6.97 -12.43 -1.03
C ARG A 29 5.76 -12.58 -1.94
N PRO A 30 4.88 -13.57 -1.70
CA PRO A 30 3.68 -13.75 -2.48
C PRO A 30 2.73 -12.57 -2.26
N MET A 31 1.93 -12.27 -3.29
CA MET A 31 0.97 -11.17 -3.26
C MET A 31 -0.05 -11.30 -2.11
N SER A 32 -0.37 -12.53 -1.71
CA SER A 32 -1.25 -12.83 -0.59
C SER A 32 -0.75 -12.29 0.75
N GLU A 33 0.57 -12.23 0.97
CA GLU A 33 1.13 -11.62 2.17
C GLU A 33 0.96 -10.09 2.18
N ALA A 34 1.10 -9.45 1.01
CA ALA A 34 0.84 -8.02 0.86
C ALA A 34 -0.63 -7.69 1.14
N GLN A 35 -1.56 -8.49 0.60
CA GLN A 35 -2.99 -8.34 0.83
C GLN A 35 -3.38 -8.55 2.30
N ALA A 36 -2.74 -9.49 3.00
CA ALA A 36 -2.96 -9.70 4.43
C ALA A 36 -2.44 -8.53 5.30
N LYS A 37 -1.33 -7.90 4.89
CA LYS A 37 -0.72 -6.75 5.59
C LYS A 37 -1.47 -5.43 5.35
N PHE A 38 -2.07 -5.27 4.17
CA PHE A 38 -2.81 -4.07 3.76
C PHE A 38 -4.22 -4.44 3.24
N PRO A 39 -5.13 -4.89 4.12
CA PRO A 39 -6.47 -5.35 3.71
C PRO A 39 -7.34 -4.26 3.06
N GLU A 40 -7.04 -2.99 3.33
CA GLU A 40 -7.68 -1.81 2.75
C GLU A 40 -7.15 -1.43 1.36
N VAL A 41 -6.07 -2.05 0.90
CA VAL A 41 -5.42 -1.74 -0.38
C VAL A 41 -5.82 -2.76 -1.44
N GLY A 42 -6.46 -2.28 -2.51
CA GLY A 42 -6.77 -3.10 -3.68
C GLY A 42 -5.52 -3.35 -4.54
N PHE A 43 -4.97 -4.55 -4.46
CA PHE A 43 -3.83 -4.96 -5.28
C PHE A 43 -4.26 -5.60 -6.60
N THR A 44 -3.65 -5.17 -7.71
CA THR A 44 -3.89 -5.70 -9.06
C THR A 44 -2.57 -5.93 -9.80
N GLY A 45 -2.48 -6.99 -10.60
CA GLY A 45 -1.32 -7.27 -11.45
C GLY A 45 -1.69 -7.30 -12.93
N SER A 46 -0.77 -6.87 -13.78
CA SER A 46 -0.86 -7.07 -15.23
C SER A 46 -0.29 -8.45 -15.57
N SER A 47 -1.02 -9.25 -16.36
CA SER A 47 -0.53 -10.52 -16.92
C SER A 47 0.53 -10.32 -17.99
#